data_AF-A0A962YXA4-F1
#
_entry.id   AF-A0A962YXA4-F1
#
_cell.length_a   1.000
_cell.length_b   1.000
_cell.length_c   1.000
_cell.angle_alpha   90.00
_cell.angle_beta   90.00
_cell.angle_gamma   90.00
#
_symmetry.space_group_name_H-M   'P 1'
#
loop_
_entity.id
_entity.type
_entity.pdbx_description
1 polymer ?
#
loop_
_entity_poly.entity_id
_entity_poly.type
_entity_poly.pdbx_seq_one_letter_code
_entity_poly.pdbx_strand_id
1 'polypeptide(L)'
;APKVCYPNVYGIDMPTAKELIAHDRTTDEVAKAIGADWLVYQELNDVYDAVNSAAKSDADKIQRFEDSVFTGDYITGGVDKNYFEHIAAMRSDDAKKKKRKVNGDDLVSNVEEL
;
A
#
# COMPACT_ATOMS: atom_id res chain seq x y z
N ALA A 1 6.85 -12.76 0.84
CA ALA A 1 7.03 -11.30 1.02
C ALA A 1 6.96 -10.94 2.50
N PRO A 2 7.70 -9.91 2.95
CA PRO A 2 7.63 -9.39 4.31
C PRO A 2 6.29 -8.73 4.58
N LYS A 3 6.03 -8.43 5.86
CA LYS A 3 4.81 -7.75 6.28
C LYS A 3 4.71 -6.35 5.66
N VAL A 4 3.62 -6.08 4.96
CA VAL A 4 3.33 -4.75 4.41
C VAL A 4 2.65 -3.93 5.51
N CYS A 5 3.38 -2.98 6.08
CA CYS A 5 2.93 -2.17 7.21
C CYS A 5 2.68 -0.70 6.84
N TYR A 6 3.15 -0.24 5.69
CA TYR A 6 3.06 1.15 5.27
C TYR A 6 2.62 1.30 3.80
N PRO A 7 1.94 2.40 3.45
CA PRO A 7 1.51 2.66 2.07
C PRO A 7 2.69 3.12 1.19
N ASN A 8 2.63 2.79 -0.11
CA ASN A 8 3.58 3.31 -1.09
C ASN A 8 3.18 4.72 -1.57
N VAL A 9 4.17 5.54 -1.89
CA VAL A 9 3.99 6.95 -2.34
C VAL A 9 4.71 7.25 -3.65
N TYR A 10 5.32 6.24 -4.26
CA TYR A 10 6.15 6.37 -5.47
C TYR A 10 5.46 5.79 -6.71
N GLY A 11 4.12 5.78 -6.71
CA GLY A 11 3.30 5.42 -7.87
C GLY A 11 2.72 4.00 -7.86
N ILE A 12 3.06 3.17 -6.87
CA ILE A 12 2.37 1.89 -6.66
C ILE A 12 1.11 2.15 -5.83
N ASP A 13 -0.06 1.80 -6.37
CA ASP A 13 -1.32 2.01 -5.66
C ASP A 13 -1.48 1.00 -4.52
N MET A 14 -1.51 1.52 -3.30
CA MET A 14 -1.70 0.77 -2.05
C MET A 14 -2.78 1.42 -1.20
N PRO A 15 -3.55 0.67 -0.40
CA PRO A 15 -4.56 1.24 0.51
C PRO A 15 -3.90 2.07 1.62
N THR A 16 -4.70 2.76 2.44
CA THR A 16 -4.17 3.54 3.57
C THR A 16 -3.57 2.62 4.63
N ALA A 17 -2.68 3.15 5.48
CA ALA A 17 -2.06 2.37 6.54
C ALA A 17 -3.08 1.61 7.42
N LYS A 18 -4.22 2.25 7.76
CA LYS A 18 -5.28 1.64 8.59
C LYS A 18 -6.01 0.48 7.92
N GLU A 19 -6.00 0.43 6.59
CA GLU A 19 -6.62 -0.63 5.81
C GLU A 19 -5.67 -1.82 5.60
N LEU A 20 -4.36 -1.65 5.87
CA LEU A 20 -3.40 -2.74 5.85
C LEU A 20 -3.57 -3.61 7.09
N ILE A 21 -3.85 -4.90 6.90
CA ILE A 21 -4.10 -5.83 8.01
C ILE A 21 -2.89 -5.99 8.94
N ALA A 22 -1.67 -5.87 8.41
CA ALA A 22 -0.45 -6.01 9.18
C ALA A 22 0.05 -4.69 9.80
N HIS A 23 -0.63 -3.57 9.56
CA HIS A 23 -0.30 -2.31 10.21
C HIS A 23 -0.65 -2.38 11.71
N ASP A 24 0.32 -2.05 12.56
CA ASP A 24 0.23 -2.13 14.03
C ASP A 24 -0.26 -3.48 14.60
N ARG A 25 -0.06 -4.57 13.85
CA ARG A 25 -0.38 -5.93 14.30
C ARG A 25 0.84 -6.83 14.24
N THR A 26 0.91 -7.73 15.21
CA THR A 26 1.85 -8.86 15.23
C THR A 26 1.41 -9.94 14.24
N THR A 27 2.33 -10.84 13.87
CA THR A 27 2.02 -11.98 12.99
C THR A 27 0.89 -12.84 13.54
N ASP A 28 0.86 -13.10 14.85
CA ASP A 28 -0.19 -13.90 15.50
C ASP A 28 -1.56 -13.21 15.44
N GLU A 29 -1.60 -11.89 15.64
CA GLU A 29 -2.84 -11.12 15.51
C GLU A 29 -3.37 -11.14 14.08
N VAL A 30 -2.48 -11.05 13.08
CA VAL A 30 -2.87 -11.18 11.68
C VAL A 30 -3.36 -12.60 11.37
N ALA A 31 -2.65 -13.64 11.83
CA ALA A 31 -3.04 -15.03 11.66
C ALA A 31 -4.45 -15.28 12.21
N LYS A 32 -4.71 -14.79 13.42
CA LYS A 32 -6.03 -14.87 14.06
C LYS A 32 -7.09 -14.09 13.27
N ALA A 33 -6.76 -12.89 12.78
CA ALA A 33 -7.69 -12.06 12.03
C ALA A 33 -8.13 -12.69 10.70
N ILE A 34 -7.25 -13.48 10.05
CA ILE A 34 -7.56 -14.20 8.81
C ILE A 34 -8.05 -15.63 9.04
N GLY A 35 -8.08 -16.11 10.29
CA GLY A 35 -8.50 -17.47 10.64
C GLY A 35 -7.49 -18.57 10.25
N ALA A 36 -6.20 -18.23 10.18
CA ALA A 36 -5.14 -19.18 9.88
C ALA A 36 -4.61 -19.86 11.14
N ASP A 37 -4.31 -21.16 11.06
CA ASP A 37 -3.64 -21.91 12.14
C ASP A 37 -2.21 -21.42 12.38
N TRP A 38 -1.53 -21.00 11.30
CA TRP A 38 -0.22 -20.37 11.37
C TRP A 38 0.01 -19.42 10.19
N LEU A 39 0.84 -18.42 10.40
CA LEU A 39 1.24 -17.43 9.41
C LEU A 39 2.74 -17.18 9.54
N VAL A 40 3.42 -17.12 8.39
CA VAL A 40 4.83 -16.76 8.31
C VAL A 40 5.01 -15.67 7.27
N TYR A 41 5.80 -14.65 7.61
CA TYR A 41 6.27 -13.64 6.67
C TYR A 41 7.70 -13.95 6.28
N GLN A 42 8.08 -13.55 5.06
CA GLN A 42 9.49 -13.64 4.65
C GLN A 42 10.30 -12.55 5.36
N GLU A 43 11.54 -12.87 5.73
CA GLU A 43 12.46 -11.87 6.26
C GLU A 43 12.87 -10.88 5.16
N LEU A 44 13.02 -9.62 5.54
CA LEU A 44 13.32 -8.56 4.58
C LEU A 44 14.72 -8.73 3.95
N ASN A 45 15.69 -9.20 4.72
CA ASN A 45 17.04 -9.50 4.22
C ASN A 45 17.04 -10.62 3.17
N ASP A 46 16.22 -11.67 3.37
CA ASP A 46 16.09 -12.76 2.39
C ASP A 46 15.55 -12.25 1.05
N VAL A 47 14.72 -11.19 1.06
CA VAL A 47 14.24 -10.55 -0.17
C VAL A 47 15.36 -9.80 -0.85
N TYR A 48 16.17 -9.03 -0.12
CA TYR A 48 17.32 -8.33 -0.70
C TYR A 48 18.31 -9.31 -1.32
N ASP A 49 18.61 -10.40 -0.62
CA ASP A 49 19.51 -11.46 -1.08
C ASP A 49 18.94 -12.15 -2.31
N ALA A 50 17.64 -12.46 -2.31
CA ALA A 50 16.97 -13.05 -3.46
C ALA A 50 17.04 -12.15 -4.70
N VAL A 51 16.83 -10.84 -4.56
CA VAL A 51 16.93 -9.90 -5.69
C VAL A 51 18.39 -9.77 -6.16
N ASN A 52 19.33 -9.61 -5.23
CA ASN A 52 20.76 -9.48 -5.54
C ASN A 52 21.38 -10.78 -6.06
N SER A 53 20.74 -11.94 -5.90
CA SER A 53 21.19 -13.21 -6.49
C SER A 53 21.25 -13.17 -8.03
N ALA A 54 20.49 -12.27 -8.66
CA ALA A 54 20.50 -12.06 -10.11
C ALA A 54 21.62 -11.12 -10.58
N ALA A 55 22.37 -10.50 -9.66
CA ALA A 55 23.49 -9.63 -9.99
C ALA A 55 24.63 -10.47 -10.63
N LYS A 56 25.26 -9.95 -11.70
CA LYS A 56 26.35 -10.64 -12.40
C LYS A 56 27.66 -10.60 -11.63
N SER A 57 27.79 -9.62 -10.73
CA SER A 57 28.95 -9.40 -9.88
C SER A 57 28.55 -8.65 -8.61
N ASP A 58 29.44 -8.60 -7.62
CA ASP A 58 29.20 -7.81 -6.39
C ASP A 58 29.06 -6.32 -6.67
N ALA A 59 29.72 -5.80 -7.71
CA ALA A 59 29.60 -4.40 -8.11
C ALA A 59 28.22 -4.07 -8.70
N ASP A 60 27.50 -5.07 -9.21
CA ASP A 60 26.15 -4.90 -9.77
C ASP A 60 25.06 -5.02 -8.69
N LYS A 61 25.41 -5.36 -7.44
CA LYS A 61 24.45 -5.51 -6.35
C LYS A 61 23.86 -4.17 -5.95
N ILE A 62 22.54 -4.16 -5.78
CA ILE A 62 21.79 -3.02 -5.25
C ILE A 62 22.14 -2.89 -3.77
N GLN A 63 22.64 -1.72 -3.39
CA GLN A 63 23.09 -1.42 -2.02
C GLN A 63 21.96 -0.92 -1.12
N ARG A 64 20.93 -0.28 -1.71
CA ARG A 64 19.76 0.21 -0.99
C ARG A 64 18.53 0.05 -1.86
N PHE A 65 17.51 -0.56 -1.28
CA PHE A 65 16.20 -0.72 -1.90
C PHE A 65 15.24 0.36 -1.41
N GLU A 66 14.24 0.65 -2.24
CA GLU A 66 13.02 1.31 -1.77
C GLU A 66 12.14 0.23 -1.14
N ASP A 67 12.11 0.20 0.19
CA ASP A 67 11.42 -0.81 1.00
C ASP A 67 10.45 -0.19 2.01
N SER A 68 10.04 1.05 1.76
CA SER A 68 9.30 1.86 2.72
C SER A 68 7.98 1.20 3.15
N VAL A 69 7.38 0.40 2.26
CA VAL A 69 6.14 -0.36 2.56
C VAL A 69 6.33 -1.40 3.67
N PHE A 70 7.56 -1.83 3.91
CA PHE A 70 7.94 -2.80 4.95
C PHE A 70 8.56 -2.09 6.17
N THR A 71 9.43 -1.10 5.95
CA THR A 71 10.26 -0.46 6.99
C THR A 71 9.68 0.86 7.52
N GLY A 72 8.93 1.57 6.69
CA GLY A 72 8.52 2.96 6.93
C GLY A 72 9.62 3.98 6.62
N ASP A 73 10.79 3.57 6.12
CA ASP A 73 11.88 4.47 5.71
C ASP A 73 11.69 4.94 4.26
N TYR A 74 11.23 6.17 4.08
CA TYR A 74 11.00 6.76 2.76
C TYR A 74 12.23 7.51 2.27
N ILE A 75 12.90 6.96 1.24
CA ILE A 75 14.19 7.46 0.70
C ILE A 75 14.21 8.96 0.42
N THR A 76 13.12 9.56 -0.09
CA THR A 76 13.10 10.98 -0.48
C THR A 76 13.06 11.94 0.71
N GLY A 77 12.79 11.44 1.92
CA GLY A 77 12.47 12.29 3.07
C GLY A 77 11.15 13.05 2.89
N GLY A 78 10.67 13.69 3.96
CA GLY A 78 9.45 14.51 3.92
C GLY A 78 8.13 13.74 3.83
N VAL A 79 8.17 12.41 3.82
CA VAL A 79 6.99 11.55 3.90
C VAL A 79 6.73 11.29 5.38
N ASP A 80 5.81 12.05 5.95
CA ASP A 80 5.42 11.95 7.35
C ASP A 80 3.94 11.58 7.51
N LYS A 81 3.47 11.52 8.75
CA LYS A 81 2.05 11.24 9.04
C LYS A 81 1.11 12.26 8.38
N ASN A 82 1.48 13.53 8.34
CA ASN A 82 0.66 14.58 7.73
C ASN A 82 0.52 14.37 6.22
N TYR A 83 1.58 13.94 5.55
CA TYR A 83 1.56 13.54 4.16
C TYR A 83 0.53 12.43 3.91
N PHE A 84 0.54 11.36 4.74
CA PHE A 84 -0.44 10.27 4.58
C PHE A 84 -1.88 10.70 4.85
N GLU A 85 -2.11 11.55 5.85
CA GLU A 85 -3.43 12.08 6.15
C GLU A 85 -3.95 12.93 4.97
N HIS A 86 -3.08 13.72 4.35
CA HIS A 86 -3.42 14.48 3.15
C HIS A 86 -3.78 13.58 1.96
N ILE A 87 -2.97 12.56 1.67
CA ILE A 87 -3.26 11.59 0.59
C ILE A 87 -4.57 10.83 0.86
N ALA A 88 -4.81 10.40 2.10
CA ALA A 88 -6.03 9.68 2.48
C ALA A 88 -7.30 10.55 2.34
N ALA A 89 -7.19 11.83 2.68
CA ALA A 89 -8.27 12.80 2.49
C ALA A 89 -8.60 12.98 1.00
N MET A 90 -7.57 13.14 0.14
CA MET A 90 -7.78 13.26 -1.32
C MET A 90 -8.47 12.03 -1.91
N ARG A 91 -8.05 10.82 -1.52
CA ARG A 91 -8.71 9.57 -1.96
C ARG A 91 -10.16 9.46 -1.52
N SER A 92 -10.46 9.89 -0.29
CA SER A 92 -11.83 9.92 0.24
C SER A 92 -12.73 10.87 -0.54
N ASP A 93 -12.21 12.04 -0.93
CA ASP A 93 -12.95 13.03 -1.71
C ASP A 93 -13.17 12.59 -3.16
N ASP A 94 -12.19 11.92 -3.77
CA ASP A 94 -12.34 11.35 -5.11
C ASP A 94 -13.37 10.21 -5.11
N ALA A 95 -13.38 9.35 -4.09
CA ALA A 95 -14.41 8.33 -3.93
C ALA A 95 -15.82 8.94 -3.80
N LYS A 96 -15.97 10.04 -3.05
CA LYS A 96 -17.25 10.78 -2.94
C LYS A 96 -17.67 11.42 -4.26
N LYS A 97 -16.74 12.04 -4.99
CA LYS A 97 -17.00 12.63 -6.32
C LYS A 97 -17.43 11.57 -7.33
N LYS A 98 -16.78 10.41 -7.33
CA LYS A 98 -17.13 9.27 -8.20
C LYS A 98 -18.53 8.74 -7.87
N LYS A 99 -18.88 8.58 -6.58
CA LYS A 99 -20.25 8.23 -6.15
C LYS A 99 -21.30 9.25 -6.58
N ARG A 100 -21.02 10.56 -6.49
CA ARG A 100 -21.93 11.62 -6.95
C ARG A 100 -22.16 11.61 -8.46
N LYS A 101 -21.14 11.28 -9.26
CA LYS A 101 -21.28 11.16 -10.72
C LYS A 101 -22.12 9.95 -11.11
N VAL A 102 -21.87 8.79 -10.52
CA VAL A 102 -22.66 7.57 -10.77
C VAL A 102 -24.14 7.79 -10.44
N ASN A 103 -24.45 8.45 -9.33
CA ASN A 103 -25.84 8.74 -8.95
C ASN A 103 -26.47 9.91 -9.73
N GLY A 104 -25.68 10.71 -10.46
CA GLY A 104 -26.13 11.90 -11.19
C GLY A 104 -26.45 11.63 -12.66
N ASP A 105 -25.79 10.67 -13.29
CA ASP A 105 -25.98 10.34 -14.72
C ASP A 105 -27.24 9.48 -14.97
N ASP A 106 -27.80 8.80 -13.96
CA ASP A 106 -29.03 7.99 -14.09
C ASP A 106 -30.34 8.82 -14.13
N LEU A 107 -30.29 10.13 -13.86
CA LEU A 107 -31.47 11.00 -13.82
C LEU A 107 -31.67 11.85 -15.09
N VAL A 108 -30.69 11.91 -15.99
CA VAL A 108 -30.73 12.79 -17.18
C VAL A 108 -31.15 12.09 -18.47
N SER A 109 -31.38 10.77 -18.46
CA SER A 109 -31.78 10.01 -19.66
C SER A 109 -33.29 9.86 -19.90
N ASN A 110 -34.15 10.36 -19.00
CA ASN A 110 -35.61 10.12 -19.08
C ASN A 110 -36.47 11.36 -19.43
N VAL A 111 -35.91 12.43 -20.00
CA VAL A 111 -36.69 13.68 -20.27
C VAL A 111 -36.93 13.99 -21.76
N GLU A 112 -36.59 13.09 -22.68
CA GLU A 112 -36.93 13.26 -24.11
C GLU A 112 -37.77 12.11 -24.67
N GLU A 113 -39.04 12.03 -24.26
CA GLU A 113 -40.16 11.59 -25.12
C GLU A 113 -41.49 11.79 -24.35
N LEU A 114 -42.15 12.92 -24.62
CA LEU A 114 -43.58 13.15 -24.37
C LEU A 114 -44.32 13.12 -25.70
#